data_AF-A0A1V4PJB3-F1
#
_entry.id   AF-A0A1V4PJB3-F1
#
_cell.length_a   1.000
_cell.length_b   1.000
_cell.length_c   1.000
_cell.angle_alpha   90.00
_cell.angle_beta   90.00
_cell.angle_gamma   90.00
#
_symmetry.space_group_name_H-M   'P 1'
#
loop_
_entity.id
_entity.type
_entity.pdbx_description
1 polymer ?
#
loop_
_entity_poly.entity_id
_entity_poly.type
_entity_poly.pdbx_seq_one_letter_code
_entity_poly.pdbx_strand_id
1 'polypeptide(L)' 'MDMTAAELAEEIVVIAGLASEKSQAAQHAVAVELMRSMGHDRVSTSGYLEYTVGLPSPNTAEARAAEIFATRYARDSD' A
#
# COMPACT_ATOMS: atom_id res chain seq x y z
N MET A 1 3.87 -0.42 -28.80
CA MET A 1 3.47 0.99 -28.99
C MET A 1 4.31 1.83 -28.05
N ASP A 2 4.76 3.00 -28.48
CA ASP A 2 5.35 3.97 -27.54
C ASP A 2 4.21 4.70 -26.82
N MET A 3 4.27 4.74 -25.49
CA MET A 3 3.35 5.53 -24.68
C MET A 3 3.53 7.02 -24.98
N THR A 4 2.43 7.76 -25.04
CA THR A 4 2.47 9.22 -25.06
C THR A 4 3.01 9.76 -23.74
N ALA A 5 3.50 11.00 -23.74
CA ALA A 5 3.96 11.66 -22.52
C ALA A 5 2.86 11.79 -21.45
N ALA A 6 1.59 11.92 -21.87
CA ALA A 6 0.44 11.96 -20.96
C ALA A 6 0.21 10.61 -20.28
N GLU A 7 0.22 9.51 -21.04
CA GLU A 7 0.10 8.15 -20.51
C GLU A 7 1.28 7.82 -19.56
N LEU A 8 2.50 8.23 -19.92
CA LEU A 8 3.66 8.05 -19.05
C LEU A 8 3.53 8.82 -17.72
N ALA A 9 3.02 10.05 -17.76
CA ALA A 9 2.80 10.84 -16.56
C ALA A 9 1.76 10.17 -15.63
N GLU A 10 0.69 9.61 -16.19
CA GLU A 10 -0.30 8.85 -15.43
C GLU A 10 0.33 7.61 -14.76
N GLU A 11 1.15 6.85 -15.49
CA GLU A 11 1.83 5.69 -14.93
C GLU A 11 2.79 6.07 -13.79
N ILE A 12 3.54 7.16 -13.93
CA ILE A 12 4.41 7.66 -12.85
C ILE A 12 3.59 7.99 -11.59
N VAL A 13 2.44 8.63 -11.73
CA VAL A 13 1.56 8.96 -10.60
C VAL A 13 1.05 7.68 -9.91
N VAL A 14 0.66 6.67 -10.69
CA VAL A 14 0.23 5.36 -10.16
C VAL A 14 1.36 4.69 -9.36
N ILE A 15 2.56 4.60 -9.93
CA ILE A 15 3.72 3.99 -9.25
C ILE A 15 4.11 4.78 -7.99
N ALA A 16 4.07 6.10 -8.03
CA ALA A 16 4.34 6.94 -6.86
C ALA A 16 3.30 6.74 -5.75
N GLY A 17 2.03 6.53 -6.12
CA GLY A 17 0.97 6.14 -5.19
C GLY A 17 1.26 4.80 -4.51
N LEU A 18 1.61 3.77 -5.29
CA LEU A 18 1.98 2.45 -4.77
C LEU A 18 3.20 2.50 -3.85
N ALA A 19 4.22 3.29 -4.20
CA ALA A 19 5.40 3.49 -3.35
C ALA A 19 5.02 4.15 -2.01
N SER A 20 4.06 5.09 -2.04
CA SER A 20 3.55 5.75 -0.84
C SER A 20 2.77 4.78 0.05
N GLU A 21 1.88 3.96 -0.52
CA GLU A 21 1.17 2.92 0.24
C GLU A 21 2.13 1.91 0.86
N LYS A 22 3.17 1.49 0.13
CA LYS A 22 4.22 0.60 0.67
C LYS A 22 4.97 1.23 1.83
N SER A 23 5.29 2.52 1.75
CA SER A 23 5.92 3.27 2.84
C SER A 23 5.03 3.30 4.08
N GLN A 24 3.72 3.54 3.91
CA GLN A 24 2.75 3.52 5.00
C GLN A 24 2.62 2.14 5.66
N ALA A 25 2.61 1.06 4.86
CA ALA A 25 2.62 -0.30 5.39
C ALA A 25 3.90 -0.62 6.19
N ALA A 26 5.06 -0.11 5.77
CA ALA A 26 6.29 -0.24 6.55
C ALA A 26 6.20 0.54 7.88
N GLN A 27 5.61 1.74 7.85
CA GLN A 27 5.36 2.52 9.07
C GLN A 27 4.38 1.81 10.02
N HIS A 28 3.37 1.10 9.48
CA HIS A 28 2.46 0.26 10.27
C HIS A 28 3.24 -0.80 11.06
N ALA A 29 4.11 -1.56 10.39
CA ALA A 29 4.92 -2.58 11.04
C ALA A 29 5.82 -2.02 12.15
N VAL A 30 6.44 -0.85 11.90
CA VAL A 30 7.26 -0.15 12.90
C VAL A 30 6.41 0.31 14.09
N ALA A 31 5.23 0.89 13.85
CA ALA A 31 4.34 1.35 14.90
C ALA A 31 3.83 0.20 15.76
N VAL A 32 3.48 -0.95 15.17
CA VAL A 32 3.12 -2.16 15.91
C VAL A 32 4.24 -2.60 16.83
N GLU A 33 5.48 -2.61 16.36
CA GLU A 33 6.63 -3.02 17.18
C GLU A 33 6.93 -2.02 18.31
N LEU A 34 6.82 -0.71 18.03
CA LEU A 34 6.96 0.33 19.04
C LEU A 34 5.91 0.18 20.15
N MET A 35 4.64 0.00 19.79
CA MET A 35 3.56 -0.19 20.76
C MET A 35 3.74 -1.47 21.57
N ARG A 36 4.21 -2.55 20.94
CA ARG A 36 4.57 -3.78 21.65
C ARG A 36 5.66 -3.54 22.69
N SER A 37 6.68 -2.74 22.38
CA SER A 37 7.74 -2.41 23.34
C SER A 37 7.21 -1.66 24.59
N MET A 38 6.05 -1.01 24.47
CA MET A 38 5.33 -0.35 25.56
C MET A 38 4.30 -1.25 26.26
N GLY A 39 4.22 -2.52 25.89
CA GLY A 39 3.34 -3.52 26.52
C GLY A 39 1.98 -3.70 25.84
N HIS A 40 1.74 -3.09 24.68
CA HIS A 40 0.50 -3.29 23.94
C HIS A 40 0.50 -4.60 23.13
N ASP A 41 -0.69 -5.19 22.96
CA ASP A 41 -0.86 -6.36 22.11
C ASP A 41 -0.75 -6.01 20.61
N ARG A 42 -0.10 -6.90 19.84
CA ARG A 42 0.13 -6.70 18.40
C ARG A 42 -1.18 -6.69 17.60
N VAL A 43 -2.11 -7.59 17.91
CA VAL A 43 -3.36 -7.74 17.15
C VAL A 43 -4.25 -6.52 17.37
N SER A 44 -4.43 -6.12 18.62
CA SER A 44 -5.22 -4.93 18.96
C SER A 44 -4.60 -3.65 18.37
N THR A 45 -3.28 -3.49 18.46
CA THR A 45 -2.59 -2.34 17.87
C THR A 45 -2.73 -2.32 16.35
N SER A 46 -2.52 -3.46 15.68
CA SER A 46 -2.65 -3.58 14.23
C SER A 46 -4.03 -3.15 13.75
N GLY A 47 -5.08 -3.65 14.41
CA GLY A 47 -6.46 -3.30 14.08
C GLY A 47 -6.77 -1.82 14.35
N TYR A 48 -6.26 -1.25 15.43
CA TYR A 48 -6.41 0.19 15.71
C TYR A 48 -5.74 1.05 14.63
N LEU A 49 -4.51 0.72 14.25
CA LEU A 49 -3.78 1.44 13.20
C LEU A 49 -4.53 1.36 11.87
N GLU A 50 -5.04 0.19 11.51
CA GLU A 50 -5.70 -0.03 10.23
C GLU A 50 -7.10 0.61 10.16
N TYR A 51 -7.94 0.37 11.16
CA TYR A 51 -9.36 0.75 11.09
C TYR A 51 -9.67 2.08 11.77
N THR A 52 -8.82 2.56 12.68
CA THR A 52 -9.04 3.84 13.39
C THR A 52 -8.10 4.93 12.92
N VAL A 53 -6.80 4.64 12.77
CA VAL A 53 -5.81 5.62 12.28
C VAL A 53 -5.81 5.69 10.75
N GLY A 54 -6.26 4.63 10.06
CA GLY A 54 -6.26 4.54 8.61
C GLY A 54 -4.89 4.25 8.01
N LEU A 55 -3.95 3.77 8.83
CA LEU A 55 -2.62 3.35 8.39
C LEU A 55 -2.71 1.89 7.90
N PRO A 56 -2.51 1.62 6.60
CA PRO A 56 -2.75 0.29 6.04
C PRO A 56 -1.78 -0.76 6.60
N SER A 57 -2.28 -1.97 6.80
CA SER A 57 -1.44 -3.14 7.04
C SER A 57 -0.68 -3.55 5.77
N PRO A 58 0.43 -4.31 5.88
CA PRO A 58 1.14 -4.86 4.72
C PRO A 58 0.24 -5.65 3.78
N ASN A 59 -0.61 -6.52 4.33
CA ASN A 59 -1.53 -7.33 3.53
C ASN A 59 -2.53 -6.46 2.77
N THR A 60 -3.05 -5.39 3.39
CA THR A 60 -3.98 -4.45 2.73
C THR A 60 -3.29 -3.67 1.62
N ALA A 61 -2.05 -3.20 1.83
CA ALA A 61 -1.27 -2.53 0.79
C ALA A 61 -0.96 -3.48 -0.39
N GLU A 62 -0.60 -4.73 -0.11
CA GLU A 62 -0.38 -5.74 -1.16
C GLU A 62 -1.66 -6.07 -1.94
N ALA A 63 -2.80 -6.20 -1.26
CA ALA A 63 -4.09 -6.45 -1.91
C ALA A 63 -4.48 -5.30 -2.85
N ARG A 64 -4.30 -4.04 -2.42
CA ARG A 64 -4.55 -2.86 -3.25
C ARG A 64 -3.63 -2.80 -4.46
N ALA A 65 -2.34 -3.08 -4.27
CA ALA A 65 -1.40 -3.15 -5.38
C ALA A 65 -1.86 -4.22 -6.39
N ALA A 66 -2.19 -5.42 -5.94
CA ALA A 66 -2.67 -6.49 -6.80
C ALA A 66 -3.94 -6.10 -7.58
N GLU A 67 -4.89 -5.40 -6.95
CA GLU A 67 -6.09 -4.88 -7.61
C GLU A 67 -5.76 -3.85 -8.71
N ILE A 68 -4.85 -2.90 -8.42
CA ILE A 68 -4.39 -1.93 -9.41
C ILE A 68 -3.74 -2.63 -10.60
N PHE A 69 -2.85 -3.60 -10.35
CA PHE A 69 -2.19 -4.33 -11.42
C PHE A 69 -3.17 -5.15 -12.25
N ALA A 70 -4.10 -5.86 -11.59
CA ALA A 70 -5.11 -6.67 -12.26
C ALA A 70 -6.11 -5.83 -13.09
N THR A 71 -6.46 -4.63 -12.64
CA THR A 71 -7.38 -3.76 -13.38
C THR A 71 -6.71 -3.02 -14.53
N ARG A 72 -5.46 -2.61 -14.35
CA ARG A 72 -4.76 -1.71 -15.28
C ARG A 72 -3.97 -2.44 -16.36
N TYR A 73 -3.38 -3.61 -16.04
CA TYR A 73 -2.52 -4.34 -16.98
C TYR A 73 -3.10 -5.67 -17.49
N ALA A 74 -4.30 -6.09 -17.06
CA ALA A 74 -4.92 -7.32 -17.57
C ALA A 74 -5.33 -7.27 -19.06
N ARG A 75 -5.24 -6.10 -19.72
CA ARG A 75 -5.54 -5.95 -21.15
C ARG A 75 -4.32 -5.91 -22.06
N ASP A 76 -3.12 -5.78 -21.49
CA ASP A 76 -1.86 -5.68 -22.25
C ASP A 76 -1.21 -7.07 -22.49
N SER A 77 -1.82 -8.13 -21.98
CA SER A 77 -1.32 -9.51 -22.08
C SER A 77 -1.97 -10.36 -23.19
N ASP A 78 -2.71 -9.75 -24.13
CA ASP A 78 -3.35 -10.42 -25.28
C ASP A 78 -2.80 -9.88 -26.62
#